data_AF-A0A939IMA4-F1
#
_entry.id   AF-A0A939IMA4-F1
#
_cell.length_a   1.000
_cell.length_b   1.000
_cell.length_c   1.000
_cell.angle_alpha   90.00
_cell.angle_beta   90.00
_cell.angle_gamma   90.00
#
_symmetry.space_group_name_H-M   'P 1'
#
loop_
_entity.id
_entity.type
_entity.pdbx_description
1 polymer ?
#
loop_
_entity_poly.entity_id
_entity_poly.type
_entity_poly.pdbx_seq_one_letter_code
_entity_poly.pdbx_strand_id
1 'polypeptide(L)'
;IVDAQAFGHGQEHHTLRPVLESLEKRYQRLKIRQNLLNQKTIITADTGFANEANMKYLHDRKINGYIPDNQFRSRDPRFQGQKEKHGKRHQNKPKQQKRNVIPASEFTFDPVAMTCICPVGKTLRLRGVRDSSTGQPTAYFEGRLLQCRHCPLKTRCMHNPKAADHRKGAGRQVSF
;
A
#
# COMPACT_ATOMS: atom_id res chain seq x y z
N ILE A 1 -26.21 4.32 19.11
CA ILE A 1 -24.93 4.85 18.58
C ILE A 1 -24.19 5.47 19.75
N VAL A 2 -22.96 5.03 20.04
CA VAL A 2 -22.19 5.51 21.20
C VAL A 2 -21.07 6.49 20.79
N ASP A 3 -20.58 6.38 19.56
CA ASP A 3 -19.66 7.33 18.93
C ASP A 3 -20.02 7.51 17.45
N ALA A 4 -19.86 8.72 16.93
CA ALA A 4 -20.02 9.01 15.51
C ALA A 4 -19.08 10.18 15.17
N GLN A 5 -17.97 9.87 14.49
CA GLN A 5 -16.96 10.84 14.08
C GLN A 5 -16.71 10.72 12.59
N ALA A 6 -16.55 11.86 11.92
CA ALA A 6 -16.15 11.92 10.52
C ALA A 6 -14.64 12.15 10.43
N PHE A 7 -13.94 11.30 9.69
CA PHE A 7 -12.51 11.44 9.43
C PHE A 7 -12.30 11.82 7.96
N GLY A 8 -11.69 12.97 7.70
CA GLY A 8 -11.50 13.51 6.34
C GLY A 8 -10.39 12.86 5.51
N HIS A 9 -10.24 11.54 5.56
CA HIS A 9 -9.21 10.79 4.84
C HIS A 9 -9.82 9.66 4.02
N GLY A 10 -9.39 9.50 2.77
CA GLY A 10 -9.91 8.46 1.86
C GLY A 10 -9.56 7.02 2.25
N GLN A 11 -8.68 6.82 3.24
CA GLN A 11 -8.35 5.51 3.81
C GLN A 11 -8.69 5.50 5.31
N GLU A 12 -9.57 4.58 5.71
CA GLU A 12 -10.04 4.42 7.11
C GLU A 12 -8.99 3.79 8.03
N HIS A 13 -7.85 3.40 7.47
CA HIS A 13 -6.74 2.74 8.12
C HIS A 13 -6.24 3.40 9.42
N HIS A 14 -6.32 4.73 9.54
CA HIS A 14 -5.86 5.46 10.73
C HIS A 14 -6.95 5.71 11.78
N THR A 15 -8.19 5.27 11.53
CA THR A 15 -9.35 5.68 12.33
C THR A 15 -9.71 4.71 13.46
N LEU A 16 -9.20 3.47 13.45
CA LEU A 16 -9.50 2.49 14.49
C LEU A 16 -9.07 2.98 15.88
N ARG A 17 -7.82 3.40 16.00
CA ARG A 17 -7.24 3.88 17.25
C ARG A 17 -8.00 5.07 17.86
N PRO A 18 -8.26 6.18 17.14
CA PRO A 18 -9.00 7.31 17.71
C PRO A 18 -10.42 6.95 18.11
N VAL A 19 -11.09 6.04 17.38
CA VAL A 19 -12.42 5.53 17.75
C VAL A 19 -12.37 4.76 19.07
N LEU A 20 -11.39 3.86 19.25
CA LEU A 20 -11.26 3.08 20.49
C LEU A 20 -10.93 3.95 21.70
N GLU A 21 -10.01 4.92 21.54
CA GLU A 21 -9.67 5.87 22.61
C GLU A 21 -10.85 6.78 22.98
N SER A 22 -11.62 7.23 21.98
CA SER A 22 -12.84 8.03 22.19
C SER A 22 -13.93 7.24 22.92
N LEU A 23 -14.15 5.97 22.52
CA LEU A 23 -15.08 5.08 23.18
C LEU A 23 -14.70 4.86 24.65
N GLU A 24 -13.45 4.53 24.94
CA GLU A 24 -13.00 4.31 26.31
C GLU A 24 -13.20 5.55 27.19
N LYS A 25 -12.79 6.73 26.72
CA LYS A 25 -13.02 8.01 27.43
C LYS A 25 -14.49 8.27 27.70
N ARG A 26 -15.37 7.96 26.72
CA ARG A 26 -16.81 8.17 26.88
C ARG A 26 -17.42 7.23 27.92
N TYR A 27 -17.05 5.95 27.91
CA TYR A 27 -17.53 4.98 28.89
C TYR A 27 -17.08 5.32 30.32
N GLN A 28 -15.84 5.78 30.47
CA GLN A 28 -15.32 6.27 31.75
C GLN A 28 -16.09 7.50 32.23
N ARG A 29 -16.29 8.50 31.35
CA ARG A 29 -17.03 9.73 31.67
C ARG A 29 -18.46 9.45 32.10
N LEU A 30 -19.14 8.52 31.41
CA LEU A 30 -20.52 8.13 31.73
C LEU A 30 -20.62 7.15 32.91
N LYS A 31 -19.48 6.75 33.51
CA LYS A 31 -19.41 5.77 34.61
C LYS A 31 -20.08 4.42 34.31
N ILE A 32 -20.21 4.07 33.03
CA ILE A 32 -20.83 2.81 32.59
C ILE A 32 -19.85 1.65 32.83
N ARG A 33 -18.57 1.87 32.51
CA ARG A 33 -17.49 0.89 32.72
C ARG A 33 -16.14 1.60 32.70
N GLN A 34 -15.28 1.31 33.67
CA GLN A 34 -13.96 1.95 33.76
C GLN A 34 -12.97 1.42 32.72
N ASN A 35 -12.96 0.10 32.49
CA ASN A 35 -12.12 -0.56 31.49
C ASN A 35 -12.99 -1.27 30.46
N LEU A 36 -13.26 -0.57 29.35
CA LEU A 36 -14.00 -1.14 28.23
C LEU A 36 -13.13 -2.16 27.48
N LEU A 37 -11.86 -1.84 27.26
CA LEU A 37 -10.92 -2.60 26.41
C LEU A 37 -10.25 -3.79 27.12
N ASN A 38 -10.81 -4.29 28.22
CA ASN A 38 -10.29 -5.50 28.87
C ASN A 38 -10.53 -6.75 28.02
N GLN A 39 -9.85 -7.84 28.35
CA GLN A 39 -9.87 -9.10 27.59
C GLN A 39 -11.26 -9.73 27.42
N LYS A 40 -12.25 -9.35 28.24
CA LYS A 40 -13.64 -9.84 28.12
C LYS A 40 -14.43 -9.18 27.00
N THR A 41 -14.03 -7.98 26.56
CA THR A 41 -14.72 -7.25 25.50
C THR A 41 -14.12 -7.60 24.15
N ILE A 42 -14.93 -8.15 23.26
CA ILE A 42 -14.53 -8.47 21.89
C ILE A 42 -14.86 -7.29 20.98
N ILE A 43 -13.85 -6.75 20.31
CA ILE A 43 -14.00 -5.69 19.31
C ILE A 43 -14.03 -6.33 17.94
N THR A 44 -15.04 -6.01 17.14
CA THR A 44 -15.11 -6.43 15.74
C THR A 44 -15.14 -5.19 14.87
N ALA A 45 -14.38 -5.21 13.77
CA ALA A 45 -14.36 -4.13 12.78
C ALA A 45 -14.44 -4.72 11.37
N ASP A 46 -14.91 -3.93 10.40
CA ASP A 46 -14.96 -4.37 9.01
C ASP A 46 -13.54 -4.46 8.40
N THR A 47 -13.44 -5.16 7.28
CA THR A 47 -12.23 -5.35 6.47
C THR A 47 -11.49 -4.04 6.19
N GLY A 48 -12.16 -2.90 6.01
CA GLY A 48 -11.51 -1.60 5.77
C GLY A 48 -10.48 -1.17 6.85
N PHE A 49 -10.57 -1.75 8.05
CA PHE A 49 -9.64 -1.50 9.15
C PHE A 49 -8.44 -2.46 9.17
N ALA A 50 -8.38 -3.46 8.28
CA ALA A 50 -7.31 -4.45 8.22
C ALA A 50 -6.03 -3.85 7.65
N ASN A 51 -5.13 -3.43 8.54
CA ASN A 51 -3.77 -3.01 8.24
C ASN A 51 -2.82 -3.40 9.38
N GLU A 52 -1.52 -3.36 9.11
CA GLU A 52 -0.49 -3.76 10.08
C GLU A 52 -0.46 -2.85 11.31
N ALA A 53 -0.62 -1.54 11.13
CA ALA A 53 -0.58 -0.57 12.24
C ALA A 53 -1.70 -0.83 13.28
N ASN A 54 -2.90 -1.15 12.83
CA ASN A 54 -4.05 -1.48 13.67
C ASN A 54 -3.88 -2.85 14.32
N MET A 55 -3.39 -3.85 13.58
CA MET A 55 -3.10 -5.17 14.15
C MET A 55 -2.05 -5.07 15.25
N LYS A 56 -0.97 -4.31 15.01
CA LYS A 56 0.08 -4.02 15.99
C LYS A 56 -0.49 -3.30 17.22
N TYR A 57 -1.33 -2.28 17.02
CA TYR A 57 -1.99 -1.56 18.12
C TYR A 57 -2.85 -2.49 18.99
N LEU A 58 -3.67 -3.34 18.38
CA LEU A 58 -4.51 -4.30 19.11
C LEU A 58 -3.65 -5.30 19.89
N HIS A 59 -2.59 -5.81 19.26
CA HIS A 59 -1.66 -6.75 19.87
C HIS A 59 -0.89 -6.13 21.06
N ASP A 60 -0.27 -4.97 20.87
CA ASP A 60 0.55 -4.29 21.88
C ASP A 60 -0.29 -3.88 23.10
N ARG A 61 -1.55 -3.49 22.88
CA ARG A 61 -2.50 -3.12 23.94
C ARG A 61 -3.26 -4.33 24.52
N LYS A 62 -3.00 -5.55 24.05
CA LYS A 62 -3.70 -6.79 24.45
C LYS A 62 -5.23 -6.67 24.35
N ILE A 63 -5.70 -5.96 23.32
CA ILE A 63 -7.12 -5.78 23.04
C ILE A 63 -7.62 -7.00 22.29
N ASN A 64 -8.72 -7.58 22.76
CA ASN A 64 -9.35 -8.72 22.11
C ASN A 64 -10.15 -8.23 20.89
N GLY A 65 -9.48 -8.09 19.74
CA GLY A 65 -10.04 -7.55 18.51
C GLY A 65 -9.96 -8.51 17.32
N TYR A 66 -11.05 -8.63 16.55
CA TYR A 66 -11.13 -9.40 15.32
C TYR A 66 -11.42 -8.47 14.14
N ILE A 67 -10.47 -8.39 13.22
CA ILE A 67 -10.63 -7.66 11.95
C ILE A 67 -10.36 -8.66 10.82
N PRO A 68 -11.36 -8.94 9.96
CA PRO A 68 -11.17 -9.83 8.83
C PRO A 68 -10.23 -9.21 7.80
N ASP A 69 -9.41 -10.04 7.18
CA ASP A 69 -8.50 -9.62 6.11
C ASP A 69 -9.25 -9.04 4.90
N ASN A 70 -8.62 -8.07 4.22
CA ASN A 70 -9.14 -7.40 3.03
C ASN A 70 -9.53 -8.36 1.90
N GLN A 71 -8.89 -9.53 1.82
CA GLN A 71 -9.15 -10.53 0.80
C GLN A 71 -9.94 -11.73 1.34
N PHE A 72 -10.47 -11.67 2.56
CA PHE A 72 -11.23 -12.75 3.20
C PHE A 72 -12.34 -13.31 2.29
N ARG A 73 -13.11 -12.42 1.65
CA ARG A 73 -14.20 -12.81 0.72
C ARG A 73 -13.70 -13.53 -0.55
N SER A 74 -12.44 -13.33 -0.95
CA SER A 74 -11.86 -14.05 -2.09
C SER A 74 -11.27 -15.40 -1.70
N ARG A 75 -10.87 -15.56 -0.43
CA ARG A 75 -10.22 -16.77 0.09
C ARG A 75 -11.19 -17.78 0.67
N ASP A 76 -12.33 -17.32 1.20
CA ASP A 76 -13.31 -18.19 1.84
C ASP A 76 -14.24 -18.83 0.78
N PRO A 77 -14.26 -20.17 0.68
CA PRO A 77 -15.09 -20.90 -0.28
C PRO A 77 -16.58 -20.56 -0.22
N ARG A 78 -17.09 -20.16 0.96
CA ARG A 78 -18.50 -19.78 1.18
C ARG A 78 -18.92 -18.55 0.38
N PHE A 79 -17.95 -17.72 -0.06
CA PHE A 79 -18.19 -16.49 -0.80
C PHE A 79 -17.98 -16.62 -2.32
N GLN A 80 -17.67 -17.82 -2.83
CA GLN A 80 -17.41 -18.04 -4.26
C GLN A 80 -18.58 -17.61 -5.16
N GLY A 81 -19.83 -17.92 -4.77
CA GLY A 81 -21.05 -17.57 -5.52
C GLY A 81 -21.55 -16.13 -5.33
N GLN A 82 -20.95 -15.33 -4.44
CA GLN A 82 -21.46 -13.97 -4.14
C GLN A 82 -21.34 -13.02 -5.34
N LYS A 83 -20.36 -13.27 -6.22
CA LYS A 83 -20.12 -12.48 -7.45
C LYS A 83 -21.17 -12.71 -8.54
N GLU A 84 -22.04 -13.72 -8.39
CA GLU A 84 -23.12 -14.00 -9.35
C GLU A 84 -24.36 -13.14 -9.09
N LYS A 85 -24.66 -12.80 -7.82
CA LYS A 85 -25.82 -11.97 -7.45
C LYS A 85 -25.62 -10.47 -7.68
N HIS A 86 -24.40 -9.97 -7.53
CA HIS A 86 -24.07 -8.58 -7.77
C HIS A 86 -23.12 -8.50 -8.96
N GLY A 87 -23.65 -8.11 -10.12
CA GLY A 87 -22.89 -7.97 -11.35
C GLY A 87 -21.59 -7.19 -11.14
N LYS A 88 -20.53 -7.58 -11.86
CA LYS A 88 -19.19 -7.02 -11.66
C LYS A 88 -19.20 -5.52 -11.96
N ARG A 89 -19.14 -4.67 -10.91
CA ARG A 89 -18.97 -3.22 -11.07
C ARG A 89 -17.70 -2.94 -11.87
N HIS A 90 -17.86 -2.35 -13.06
CA HIS A 90 -16.81 -1.74 -13.88
C HIS A 90 -15.56 -2.59 -14.19
N GLN A 91 -15.71 -3.80 -14.75
CA GLN A 91 -14.56 -4.51 -15.34
C GLN A 91 -14.27 -4.14 -16.80
N ASN A 92 -15.22 -3.52 -17.50
CA ASN A 92 -15.06 -3.13 -18.90
C ASN A 92 -14.37 -1.76 -19.05
N LYS A 93 -13.32 -1.49 -18.27
CA LYS A 93 -12.33 -0.51 -18.72
C LYS A 93 -11.36 -1.28 -19.60
N PRO A 94 -11.13 -0.90 -20.87
CA PRO A 94 -10.09 -1.53 -21.67
C PRO A 94 -8.82 -1.49 -20.83
N LYS A 95 -8.27 -2.66 -20.47
CA LYS A 95 -6.96 -2.72 -19.82
C LYS A 95 -6.03 -2.01 -20.79
N GLN A 96 -5.59 -0.79 -20.46
CA GLN A 96 -4.54 -0.13 -21.22
C GLN A 96 -3.41 -1.16 -21.31
N GLN A 97 -3.08 -1.59 -22.53
CA GLN A 97 -2.00 -2.52 -22.76
C GLN A 97 -0.74 -1.86 -22.21
N LYS A 98 -0.36 -2.23 -20.98
CA LYS A 98 0.89 -1.78 -20.38
C LYS A 98 1.98 -2.31 -21.29
N ARG A 99 2.75 -1.41 -21.92
CA ARG A 99 3.91 -1.80 -22.73
C ARG A 99 4.80 -2.69 -21.88
N ASN A 100 5.17 -3.85 -22.42
CA ASN A 100 6.16 -4.73 -21.82
C ASN A 100 7.50 -4.00 -21.86
N VAL A 101 7.89 -3.43 -20.72
CA VAL A 101 9.21 -2.84 -20.51
C VAL A 101 10.08 -3.83 -19.78
N ILE A 102 11.40 -3.64 -19.87
CA ILE A 102 12.36 -4.43 -19.11
C ILE A 102 11.95 -4.43 -17.60
N PRO A 103 11.73 -5.60 -16.99
CA PRO A 103 11.30 -5.71 -15.60
C PRO A 103 12.42 -5.32 -14.63
N ALA A 104 12.07 -5.04 -13.37
CA ALA A 104 13.02 -4.73 -12.31
C ALA A 104 14.00 -5.89 -12.04
N SER A 105 13.59 -7.13 -12.31
CA SER A 105 14.42 -8.33 -12.14
C SER A 105 15.66 -8.39 -13.04
N GLU A 106 15.69 -7.64 -14.15
CA GLU A 106 16.88 -7.54 -15.02
C GLU A 106 17.88 -6.46 -14.54
N PHE A 107 17.57 -5.76 -13.44
CA PHE A 107 18.45 -4.75 -12.84
C PHE A 107 19.16 -5.35 -11.64
N THR A 108 20.45 -5.07 -11.51
CA THR A 108 21.24 -5.52 -10.36
C THR A 108 21.13 -4.50 -9.23
N PHE A 109 20.49 -4.88 -8.14
CA PHE A 109 20.33 -4.04 -6.95
C PHE A 109 21.16 -4.59 -5.79
N ASP A 110 22.02 -3.73 -5.22
CA ASP A 110 22.74 -3.99 -3.99
C ASP A 110 22.03 -3.23 -2.84
N PRO A 111 21.36 -3.94 -1.91
CA PRO A 111 20.63 -3.34 -0.80
C PRO A 111 21.54 -2.79 0.29
N VAL A 112 22.81 -3.21 0.37
CA VAL A 112 23.76 -2.72 1.38
C VAL A 112 24.36 -1.39 0.93
N ALA A 113 24.85 -1.35 -0.31
CA ALA A 113 25.41 -0.13 -0.89
C ALA A 113 24.34 0.86 -1.39
N MET A 114 23.07 0.43 -1.46
CA MET A 114 21.95 1.18 -2.06
C MET A 114 22.26 1.63 -3.49
N THR A 115 22.84 0.72 -4.28
CA THR A 115 23.18 0.97 -5.68
C THR A 115 22.36 0.08 -6.60
N CYS A 116 22.01 0.63 -7.78
CA CYS A 116 21.26 -0.10 -8.79
C CYS A 116 21.94 0.09 -10.14
N ILE A 117 22.14 -1.01 -10.87
CA ILE A 117 22.79 -1.06 -12.18
C ILE A 117 21.78 -1.56 -13.20
N CYS A 118 21.63 -0.85 -14.31
CA CYS A 118 20.73 -1.26 -15.39
C CYS A 118 21.32 -2.41 -16.22
N PRO A 119 20.52 -3.10 -17.06
CA PRO A 119 21.00 -4.16 -17.95
C PRO A 119 22.13 -3.74 -18.92
N VAL A 120 22.32 -2.43 -19.14
CA VAL A 120 23.38 -1.85 -19.98
C VAL A 120 24.62 -1.46 -19.15
N GLY A 121 24.66 -1.83 -17.86
CA GLY A 121 25.79 -1.55 -16.97
C GLY A 121 25.91 -0.10 -16.49
N LYS A 122 24.86 0.72 -16.62
CA LYS A 122 24.86 2.11 -16.10
C LYS A 122 24.22 2.18 -14.71
N THR A 123 24.86 2.91 -13.80
CA THR A 123 24.35 3.13 -12.44
C THR A 123 23.18 4.11 -12.43
N LEU A 124 22.11 3.75 -11.71
CA LEU A 124 20.97 4.61 -11.44
C LEU A 124 21.20 5.42 -10.16
N ARG A 125 20.62 6.62 -10.11
CA ARG A 125 20.62 7.49 -8.93
C ARG A 125 19.51 7.05 -7.97
N LEU A 126 19.85 6.88 -6.70
CA LEU A 126 18.84 6.73 -5.64
C LEU A 126 18.04 8.04 -5.50
N ARG A 127 16.72 7.96 -5.65
CA ARG A 127 15.79 9.05 -5.34
C ARG A 127 15.42 9.09 -3.86
N GLY A 128 15.40 7.93 -3.21
CA GLY A 128 15.12 7.79 -1.79
C GLY A 128 14.45 6.47 -1.47
N VAL A 129 14.33 6.20 -0.17
CA VAL A 129 13.57 5.06 0.38
C VAL A 129 12.27 5.62 0.94
N ARG A 130 11.14 4.99 0.59
CA ARG A 130 9.81 5.37 1.09
C ARG A 130 9.00 4.12 1.36
N ASP A 131 8.11 4.21 2.33
CA ASP A 131 7.18 3.12 2.61
C ASP A 131 6.21 2.96 1.44
N SER A 132 6.10 1.73 0.95
CA SER A 132 5.09 1.32 -0.01
C SER A 132 3.69 1.40 0.59
N SER A 133 2.65 1.25 -0.23
CA SER A 133 1.26 1.15 0.26
C SER A 133 1.05 0.00 1.26
N THR A 134 1.96 -0.97 1.30
CA THR A 134 1.97 -2.10 2.23
C THR A 134 2.85 -1.86 3.45
N GLY A 135 3.42 -0.66 3.65
CA GLY A 135 4.25 -0.30 4.80
C GLY A 135 5.69 -0.84 4.74
N GLN A 136 6.08 -1.50 3.66
CA GLN A 136 7.45 -1.99 3.48
C GLN A 136 8.34 -0.90 2.88
N PRO A 137 9.57 -0.70 3.41
CA PRO A 137 10.50 0.28 2.87
C PRO A 137 10.93 -0.12 1.47
N THR A 138 10.69 0.75 0.49
CA THR A 138 11.00 0.52 -0.92
C THR A 138 12.01 1.55 -1.41
N ALA A 139 13.09 1.10 -2.04
CA ALA A 139 14.12 1.96 -2.61
C ALA A 139 13.77 2.34 -4.05
N TYR A 140 13.74 3.63 -4.36
CA TYR A 140 13.41 4.16 -5.68
C TYR A 140 14.65 4.67 -6.40
N PHE A 141 14.86 4.20 -7.63
CA PHE A 141 16.00 4.54 -8.46
C PHE A 141 15.58 5.20 -9.77
N GLU A 142 16.41 6.12 -10.26
CA GLU A 142 16.22 6.78 -11.55
C GLU A 142 17.52 6.83 -12.35
N GLY A 143 17.46 6.39 -13.61
CA GLY A 143 18.54 6.53 -14.58
C GLY A 143 18.78 7.98 -14.96
N ARG A 144 20.04 8.37 -15.18
CA ARG A 144 20.35 9.75 -15.59
C ARG A 144 19.77 10.02 -16.97
N LEU A 145 19.22 11.23 -17.17
CA LEU A 145 18.60 11.62 -18.44
C LEU A 145 19.52 11.43 -19.64
N LEU A 146 20.77 11.92 -19.56
CA LEU A 146 21.74 11.80 -20.65
C LEU A 146 22.07 10.33 -20.99
N GLN A 147 22.14 9.46 -19.98
CA GLN A 147 22.38 8.03 -20.19
C GLN A 147 21.18 7.35 -20.86
N CYS A 148 19.96 7.69 -20.43
CA CYS A 148 18.74 7.09 -20.98
C CYS A 148 18.41 7.63 -22.37
N ARG A 149 18.72 8.90 -22.65
CA ARG A 149 18.45 9.59 -23.92
C ARG A 149 19.13 8.90 -25.09
N HIS A 150 20.39 8.52 -24.94
CA HIS A 150 21.21 7.89 -25.97
C HIS A 150 21.32 6.36 -25.81
N CYS A 151 20.46 5.75 -24.98
CA CYS A 151 20.50 4.32 -24.75
C CYS A 151 19.83 3.55 -25.91
N PRO A 152 20.48 2.51 -26.47
CA PRO A 152 19.88 1.69 -27.54
C PRO A 152 18.62 0.95 -27.08
N LEU A 153 18.53 0.61 -25.79
CA LEU A 153 17.37 -0.07 -25.21
C LEU A 153 16.25 0.90 -24.77
N LYS A 154 16.38 2.21 -24.99
CA LYS A 154 15.44 3.24 -24.50
C LYS A 154 13.97 2.92 -24.80
N THR A 155 13.67 2.46 -26.01
CA THR A 155 12.29 2.14 -26.46
C THR A 155 11.68 0.92 -25.77
N ARG A 156 12.52 -0.06 -25.39
CA ARG A 156 12.12 -1.27 -24.65
C ARG A 156 12.24 -1.12 -23.13
N CYS A 157 13.08 -0.19 -22.67
CA CYS A 157 13.36 0.02 -21.25
C CYS A 157 12.33 0.98 -20.60
N MET A 158 11.85 2.00 -21.32
CA MET A 158 10.98 3.04 -20.75
C MET A 158 9.54 2.94 -21.27
N HIS A 159 8.55 3.12 -20.40
CA HIS A 159 7.14 3.21 -20.82
C HIS A 159 6.91 4.41 -21.76
N ASN A 160 7.51 5.55 -21.42
CA ASN A 160 7.52 6.75 -22.24
C ASN A 160 8.97 7.15 -22.60
N PRO A 161 9.50 6.66 -23.74
CA PRO A 161 10.85 7.00 -24.20
C PRO A 161 11.08 8.50 -24.38
N LYS A 162 10.06 9.26 -24.81
CA LYS A 162 10.15 10.71 -25.04
C LYS A 162 10.46 11.49 -23.75
N ALA A 163 10.18 10.91 -22.58
CA ALA A 163 10.50 11.54 -21.30
C ALA A 163 12.01 11.81 -21.15
N ALA A 164 12.89 10.95 -21.68
CA ALA A 164 14.34 11.19 -21.57
C ALA A 164 14.87 12.30 -22.51
N ASP A 165 14.07 12.73 -23.49
CA ASP A 165 14.46 13.78 -24.45
C ASP A 165 14.21 15.19 -23.89
N HIS A 166 13.32 15.32 -22.91
CA HIS A 166 13.00 16.59 -22.29
C HIS A 166 13.97 16.95 -21.14
N ARG A 167 14.38 18.21 -21.03
CA ARG A 167 15.32 18.66 -19.98
C ARG A 167 14.78 18.48 -18.55
N LYS A 168 13.46 18.61 -18.37
CA LYS A 168 12.75 18.36 -17.11
C LYS A 168 12.10 16.96 -17.05
N GLY A 169 12.49 16.08 -17.96
CA GLY A 169 11.92 14.75 -18.04
C GLY A 169 12.49 13.80 -16.98
N ALA A 170 12.20 12.52 -17.14
CA ALA A 170 12.71 11.46 -16.28
C ALA A 170 13.42 10.39 -17.10
N GLY A 171 14.45 9.78 -16.52
CA GLY A 171 15.06 8.57 -17.06
C GLY A 171 14.26 7.32 -16.70
N ARG A 172 14.89 6.14 -16.85
CA ARG A 172 14.28 4.88 -16.40
C ARG A 172 14.09 4.91 -14.89
N GLN A 173 12.86 4.68 -14.43
CA GLN A 173 12.53 4.53 -13.01
C GLN A 173 12.31 3.06 -12.67
N VAL A 174 12.86 2.61 -11.55
CA VAL A 174 12.73 1.25 -11.02
C VAL A 174 12.74 1.30 -9.49
N SER A 175 12.09 0.34 -8.84
CA SER A 175 12.02 0.25 -7.38
C SER A 175 12.20 -1.18 -6.91
N PHE A 176 12.75 -1.34 -5.70
CA PHE A 176 13.01 -2.61 -5.04
C PHE A 176 12.51 -2.57 -3.60
#